data_AF-A0A5K0VGH0-F1
#
_entry.id   AF-A0A5K0VGH0-F1
#
_cell.length_a   1.000
_cell.length_b   1.000
_cell.length_c   1.000
_cell.angle_alpha   90.00
_cell.angle_beta   90.00
_cell.angle_gamma   90.00
#
_symmetry.space_group_name_H-M   'P 1'
#
loop_
_entity.id
_entity.type
_entity.pdbx_description
1 polymer ?
#
loop_
_entity_poly.entity_id
_entity_poly.type
_entity_poly.pdbx_seq_one_letter_code
_entity_poly.pdbx_strand_id
1 'polypeptide(L)'
;MSEQEDLIVWMRTAALPTFRKLYGRINVDLNESTTIDVVIQNNYNTYSFGGKKKLVLSTTSWLGGKNDFLGVAYLTVGGLSFFLALVFLVVYLVHP
;
A
#
# COMPACT_ATOMS: atom_id res chain seq x y z
N MET A 1 16.62 -6.53 22.50
CA MET A 1 16.65 -7.25 21.20
C MET A 1 16.41 -6.30 20.02
N SER A 2 16.79 -5.01 20.10
CA SER A 2 16.27 -3.99 19.16
C SER A 2 17.26 -2.86 18.80
N GLU A 3 18.57 -3.00 18.99
CA GLU A 3 19.48 -1.85 18.79
C GLU A 3 19.59 -1.37 17.34
N GLN A 4 19.12 -2.14 16.35
CA GLN A 4 19.33 -1.83 14.93
C GLN A 4 18.12 -2.15 14.03
N GLU A 5 16.89 -2.07 14.54
CA GLU A 5 15.69 -2.33 13.72
C GLU A 5 15.63 -1.44 12.47
N ASP A 6 15.97 -0.16 12.59
CA ASP A 6 15.99 0.79 11.48
C ASP A 6 17.03 0.41 10.41
N LEU A 7 18.20 -0.07 10.84
CA LEU A 7 19.23 -0.55 9.92
C LEU A 7 18.74 -1.79 9.17
N ILE A 8 18.11 -2.74 9.85
CA ILE A 8 17.56 -3.95 9.24
C ILE A 8 16.49 -3.58 8.20
N VAL A 9 15.61 -2.64 8.52
CA VAL A 9 14.60 -2.11 7.58
C VAL A 9 15.27 -1.48 6.36
N TRP A 10 16.38 -0.77 6.55
CA TRP A 10 17.13 -0.14 5.47
C TRP A 10 17.84 -1.15 4.56
N MET A 11 18.46 -2.19 5.15
CA MET A 11 19.21 -3.21 4.43
C MET A 11 18.34 -4.07 3.50
N ARG A 12 17.04 -4.20 3.79
CA ARG A 12 16.09 -4.84 2.86
C ARG A 12 15.93 -3.98 1.61
N THR A 13 16.53 -4.31 0.48
CA THR A 13 16.39 -3.49 -0.74
C THR A 13 14.94 -3.40 -1.23
N ALA A 14 14.54 -2.24 -1.76
CA ALA A 14 13.22 -2.05 -2.35
C ALA A 14 13.26 -2.42 -3.84
N ALA A 15 12.15 -2.98 -4.35
CA ALA A 15 12.05 -3.36 -5.76
C ALA A 15 11.79 -2.17 -6.71
N LEU A 16 11.32 -1.04 -6.19
CA LEU A 16 10.96 0.15 -6.96
C LEU A 16 11.68 1.41 -6.45
N PRO A 17 11.91 2.43 -7.30
CA PRO A 17 12.55 3.68 -6.90
C PRO A 17 11.71 4.49 -5.90
N THR A 18 10.38 4.35 -5.94
CA THR A 18 9.47 4.90 -4.95
C THR A 18 9.10 3.81 -3.95
N PHE A 19 9.60 3.91 -2.72
CA PHE A 19 9.39 2.90 -1.70
C PHE A 19 9.06 3.54 -0.35
N ARG A 20 8.50 2.72 0.54
CA ARG A 20 8.23 3.10 1.93
C ARG A 20 9.04 2.20 2.85
N LYS A 21 9.57 2.78 3.93
CA LYS A 21 10.28 2.09 5.00
C LYS A 21 9.56 2.38 6.31
N LEU A 22 9.43 1.35 7.13
CA LEU A 22 8.87 1.51 8.46
C LEU A 22 9.89 2.27 9.32
N TYR A 23 9.46 3.42 9.86
CA TYR A 23 10.26 4.18 10.83
C TYR A 23 9.81 3.91 12.27
N GLY A 24 8.52 3.62 12.47
CA GLY A 24 7.96 3.35 13.78
C GLY A 24 6.49 2.95 13.69
N ARG A 25 5.98 2.42 14.78
CA ARG A 25 4.57 2.00 14.94
C ARG A 25 4.02 2.54 16.25
N ILE A 26 2.78 3.03 16.19
CA ILE A 26 2.01 3.41 17.37
C ILE A 26 1.11 2.20 17.67
N ASN A 27 1.36 1.51 18.79
CA ASN A 27 0.59 0.32 19.18
C ASN A 27 -0.57 0.65 20.13
N VAL A 28 -0.97 1.93 20.19
CA VAL A 28 -2.09 2.40 21.00
C VAL A 28 -3.15 3.01 20.09
N ASP A 29 -4.41 2.84 20.46
CA ASP A 29 -5.51 3.47 19.75
C ASP A 29 -5.47 4.99 19.99
N LEU A 30 -5.62 5.73 18.90
CA LEU A 30 -5.63 7.19 18.91
C LEU A 30 -7.08 7.65 18.83
N ASN A 31 -7.49 8.51 19.77
CA ASN A 31 -8.81 9.12 19.73
C ASN A 31 -8.88 10.19 18.64
N GLU A 32 -10.08 10.38 18.09
CA GLU A 32 -10.38 11.52 17.23
C GLU A 32 -10.00 12.81 17.98
N SER A 33 -9.22 13.69 17.34
CA SER A 33 -8.56 14.92 17.88
C SER A 33 -7.19 14.78 18.56
N THR A 34 -6.59 13.58 18.62
CA THR A 34 -5.22 13.45 19.12
C THR A 34 -4.23 14.15 18.19
N THR A 35 -3.46 15.11 18.71
CA THR A 35 -2.41 15.81 17.95
C THR A 35 -1.09 15.07 18.07
N ILE A 36 -0.41 14.83 16.95
CA ILE A 36 0.89 14.16 16.90
C ILE A 36 1.91 15.14 16.34
N ASP A 37 2.86 15.54 17.17
CA ASP A 37 4.00 16.35 16.75
C ASP A 37 5.15 15.46 16.29
N VAL A 38 5.61 15.66 15.05
CA VAL A 38 6.74 14.92 14.50
C VAL A 38 7.86 15.90 14.16
N VAL A 39 8.96 15.81 14.89
CA VAL A 39 10.17 16.59 14.65
C VAL A 39 11.13 15.77 13.78
N ILE A 40 11.47 16.28 12.60
CA ILE A 40 12.34 15.59 11.64
C ILE A 40 13.64 16.39 11.47
N GLN A 41 14.77 15.73 11.71
CA GLN A 41 16.09 16.28 11.38
C GLN A 41 16.54 15.82 10.00
N ASN A 42 16.92 16.78 9.14
CA ASN A 42 17.34 16.48 7.78
C ASN A 42 18.83 16.15 7.68
N ASN A 43 19.20 14.91 8.02
CA ASN A 43 20.60 14.44 7.96
C ASN A 43 20.98 13.77 6.62
N TYR A 44 20.01 13.58 5.71
CA TYR A 44 20.21 12.89 4.43
C TYR A 44 19.77 13.77 3.26
N ASN A 45 20.71 14.49 2.66
CA ASN A 45 20.42 15.46 1.61
C ASN A 45 20.18 14.79 0.26
N THR A 46 19.01 15.05 -0.33
CA THR A 46 18.59 14.47 -1.62
C THR A 46 18.70 15.42 -2.80
N TYR A 47 19.20 16.64 -2.56
CA TYR A 47 19.20 17.74 -3.54
C TYR A 47 20.02 17.44 -4.80
N SER A 48 21.14 16.74 -4.67
CA SER A 48 22.04 16.43 -5.79
C SER A 48 21.46 15.44 -6.81
N PHE A 49 20.52 14.60 -6.38
CA PHE A 49 19.88 13.58 -7.22
C PHE A 49 18.37 13.75 -7.37
N GLY A 50 17.83 14.91 -6.95
CA GLY A 50 16.41 15.25 -7.10
C GLY A 50 15.44 14.37 -6.31
N GLY A 51 15.92 13.65 -5.29
CA GLY A 51 15.09 12.74 -4.50
C GLY A 51 14.06 13.49 -3.64
N LYS A 52 12.85 12.93 -3.51
CA LYS A 52 11.78 13.47 -2.64
C LYS A 52 11.62 12.57 -1.42
N LYS A 53 11.46 13.18 -0.25
CA LYS A 53 11.22 12.48 1.03
C LYS A 53 9.89 12.93 1.61
N LYS A 54 9.13 11.98 2.16
CA LYS A 54 7.83 12.24 2.80
C LYS A 54 7.68 11.31 4.00
N LEU A 55 7.14 11.85 5.10
CA LEU A 55 6.62 11.03 6.20
C LEU A 55 5.16 10.69 5.88
N VAL A 56 4.78 9.43 6.06
CA VAL A 56 3.41 8.97 5.84
C VAL A 56 2.94 8.24 7.10
N LEU A 57 1.91 8.77 7.74
CA LEU A 57 1.19 8.09 8.80
C LEU A 57 0.04 7.30 8.16
N SER A 58 -0.01 5.99 8.41
CA SER A 58 -1.04 5.12 7.84
C SER A 58 -1.35 3.96 8.78
N THR A 59 -2.61 3.56 8.82
CA THR A 59 -3.03 2.30 9.43
C THR A 59 -2.88 1.15 8.43
N THR A 60 -2.56 -0.04 8.93
CA THR A 60 -2.49 -1.25 8.13
C THR A 60 -3.76 -2.07 8.36
N SER A 61 -4.42 -2.44 7.27
CA SER A 61 -5.50 -3.44 7.28
C SER A 61 -4.93 -4.85 7.10
N TRP A 62 -5.79 -5.86 7.13
CA TRP A 62 -5.41 -7.24 6.86
C TRP A 62 -4.75 -7.43 5.48
N LEU A 63 -5.20 -6.69 4.46
CA LEU A 63 -4.62 -6.68 3.11
C LEU A 63 -3.38 -5.76 2.99
N GLY A 64 -2.90 -5.20 4.10
CA GLY A 64 -1.82 -4.23 4.16
C GLY A 64 -2.32 -2.79 4.11
N GLY A 65 -1.52 -1.90 3.52
CA GLY A 65 -1.89 -0.50 3.33
C GLY A 65 -2.97 -0.32 2.27
N LYS A 66 -3.50 0.90 2.15
CA LYS A 66 -4.49 1.23 1.11
C LYS A 66 -3.95 0.90 -0.29
N ASN A 67 -4.61 -0.04 -0.96
CA ASN A 67 -4.29 -0.47 -2.31
C ASN A 67 -5.55 -0.82 -3.11
N ASP A 68 -6.05 0.13 -3.89
CA ASP A 68 -7.29 -0.03 -4.67
C ASP A 68 -7.09 -0.93 -5.91
N PHE A 69 -5.84 -1.19 -6.31
CA PHE A 69 -5.50 -1.98 -7.50
C PHE A 69 -6.09 -3.39 -7.45
N LEU A 70 -5.94 -4.09 -6.32
CA LEU A 70 -6.44 -5.46 -6.18
C LEU A 70 -7.96 -5.49 -6.30
N GLY A 71 -8.67 -4.56 -5.66
CA GLY A 71 -10.14 -4.48 -5.75
C GLY A 71 -10.61 -4.29 -7.19
N VAL A 72 -9.98 -3.36 -7.93
CA VAL A 72 -10.29 -3.12 -9.35
C VAL A 72 -9.96 -4.35 -10.21
N ALA A 73 -8.82 -5.01 -9.97
CA ALA A 73 -8.44 -6.22 -10.70
C ALA A 73 -9.47 -7.35 -10.51
N TYR A 74 -9.93 -7.59 -9.28
CA TYR A 74 -10.95 -8.61 -9.04
C TYR A 74 -12.31 -8.25 -9.66
N LEU A 75 -12.74 -7.00 -9.56
CA LEU A 75 -14.00 -6.55 -10.15
C LEU A 75 -13.99 -6.63 -11.68
N THR A 76 -12.87 -6.28 -12.32
CA THR A 76 -12.74 -6.34 -13.78
C THR A 76 -12.74 -7.77 -14.29
N VAL A 77 -11.98 -8.67 -13.68
CA VAL A 77 -11.94 -10.08 -14.05
C VAL A 77 -13.29 -10.77 -13.79
N GLY A 78 -13.91 -10.50 -12.63
CA GLY A 78 -15.22 -11.01 -12.29
C GLY A 78 -16.34 -10.48 -13.21
N GLY A 79 -16.28 -9.20 -13.57
CA GLY A 79 -17.22 -8.61 -14.52
C GLY A 79 -17.09 -9.21 -15.93
N LEU A 80 -15.86 -9.42 -16.39
CA LEU A 80 -15.60 -10.04 -17.70
C LEU A 80 -16.08 -11.51 -17.73
N SER A 81 -15.80 -12.28 -16.68
CA SER A 81 -16.22 -13.68 -16.61
C SER A 81 -17.75 -13.82 -16.51
N PHE A 82 -18.40 -12.94 -15.73
CA PHE A 82 -19.86 -12.90 -15.64
C PHE A 82 -20.50 -12.53 -16.99
N PHE A 83 -19.95 -11.54 -17.69
CA PHE A 83 -20.43 -11.17 -19.02
C PHE A 83 -20.34 -12.34 -20.01
N LEU A 84 -19.19 -13.03 -20.06
CA LEU A 84 -19.00 -14.20 -20.92
C LEU A 84 -19.98 -15.34 -20.56
N ALA A 85 -20.19 -15.59 -19.26
CA ALA A 85 -21.16 -16.59 -18.81
C ALA A 85 -22.59 -16.26 -19.29
N LEU A 86 -22.99 -14.99 -19.23
CA LEU A 86 -24.29 -14.52 -19.70
C LEU A 86 -24.43 -14.70 -21.22
N VAL A 87 -23.39 -14.36 -21.99
CA VAL A 87 -23.36 -14.59 -23.44
C VAL A 87 -23.53 -16.07 -23.78
N PHE A 88 -22.78 -16.97 -23.12
CA PHE A 88 -22.91 -18.41 -23.35
C PHE A 88 -24.28 -18.95 -22.95
N LEU A 89 -24.86 -18.45 -21.85
CA LEU A 89 -26.20 -18.83 -21.41
C LEU A 89 -27.25 -18.43 -22.45
N VAL A 90 -27.17 -17.21 -23.00
CA VAL A 90 -28.09 -16.74 -24.05
C VAL A 90 -27.94 -17.59 -25.31
N VAL A 91 -26.71 -17.87 -25.75
CA VAL A 91 -26.45 -18.72 -26.91
C VAL A 91 -27.04 -20.12 -26.71
N TYR A 92 -26.86 -20.73 -25.53
CA TYR A 92 -27.43 -22.05 -25.21
C TYR A 92 -28.97 -22.05 -25.21
N LEU A 93 -29.61 -20.97 -24.76
CA LEU A 93 -31.07 -20.89 -24.79
C LEU A 93 -31.64 -20.67 -26.20
N VAL A 94 -30.93 -19.94 -27.06
CA VAL A 94 -31.34 -19.68 -28.46
C VAL A 94 -31.01 -20.85 -29.38
N HIS A 95 -29.85 -21.47 -29.17
CA HIS A 95 -29.39 -22.68 -29.86
C HIS A 95 -29.10 -23.78 -28.82
N PRO A 96 -30.14 -24.48 -28.33
CA PRO A 96 -29.94 -25.62 -27.44
C PRO A 96 -29.18 -26.76 -28.12
#